data_AF-A0A6C0LJ79-F1
#
_entry.id   AF-A0A6C0LJ79-F1
#
_cell.length_a   1.000
_cell.length_b   1.000
_cell.length_c   1.000
_cell.angle_alpha   90.00
_cell.angle_beta   90.00
_cell.angle_gamma   90.00
#
_symmetry.space_group_name_H-M   'P 1'
#
loop_
_entity.id
_entity.type
_entity.pdbx_description
1 polymer ?
#
loop_
_entity_poly.entity_id
_entity_poly.type
_entity_poly.pdbx_seq_one_letter_code
_entity_poly.pdbx_strand_id
1 'polypeptide(L)'
;MLKKDDENSVCSDDDTTTETVVIKEKKDGEEEDEEDDDDEEEEEDDDDDEEEEEDEEDDDDDDDENNEFDKTIIQYEMLKNFFVDKDGENISTHLGTISHELRKLNKIAVKLLDKK
;
A
#
# COMPACT_ATOMS: atom_id res chain seq x y z
N MET A 1 -19.14 -1.23 -57.81
CA MET A 1 -17.84 -1.14 -57.12
C MET A 1 -18.09 -1.23 -55.63
N LEU A 2 -17.46 -2.24 -55.02
CA LEU A 2 -17.03 -2.40 -53.61
C LEU A 2 -18.04 -2.16 -52.47
N LYS A 3 -18.37 -3.28 -51.81
CA LYS A 3 -18.86 -3.41 -50.43
C LYS A 3 -17.90 -2.73 -49.45
N LYS A 4 -18.44 -2.20 -48.37
CA LYS A 4 -17.77 -2.23 -47.07
C LYS A 4 -18.76 -2.77 -46.05
N ASP A 5 -18.34 -3.88 -45.49
CA ASP A 5 -18.95 -4.62 -44.42
C ASP A 5 -18.66 -3.87 -43.11
N ASP A 6 -19.69 -3.45 -42.38
CA ASP A 6 -19.58 -3.07 -40.97
C ASP A 6 -19.87 -4.33 -40.15
N GLU A 7 -18.84 -5.17 -39.99
CA GLU A 7 -18.81 -6.23 -38.99
C GLU A 7 -18.01 -5.76 -37.77
N ASN A 8 -18.46 -6.20 -36.59
CA ASN A 8 -17.93 -6.05 -35.24
C ASN A 8 -18.18 -4.71 -34.53
N SER A 9 -18.78 -4.68 -33.33
CA SER A 9 -18.72 -5.68 -32.27
C SER A 9 -20.02 -5.70 -31.46
N VAL A 10 -20.46 -6.92 -31.23
CA VAL A 10 -21.69 -7.38 -30.59
C VAL A 10 -21.63 -7.05 -29.10
N CYS A 11 -22.57 -6.23 -28.61
CA CYS A 11 -23.03 -6.38 -27.22
C CYS A 11 -23.75 -7.72 -27.14
N SER A 12 -22.99 -8.78 -26.81
CA SER A 12 -23.58 -10.05 -26.40
C SER A 12 -23.96 -9.86 -24.94
N ASP A 13 -25.27 -9.77 -24.70
CA ASP A 13 -25.87 -10.11 -23.42
C ASP A 13 -25.58 -11.60 -23.18
N ASP A 14 -24.37 -11.89 -22.71
CA ASP A 14 -23.96 -13.22 -22.29
C ASP A 14 -24.58 -13.46 -20.91
N ASP A 15 -25.49 -14.42 -20.85
CA ASP A 15 -26.15 -14.95 -19.66
C ASP A 15 -25.17 -15.09 -18.48
N THR A 16 -25.11 -14.09 -17.61
CA THR A 16 -24.41 -14.23 -16.32
C THR A 16 -25.21 -15.19 -15.46
N THR A 17 -24.88 -16.46 -15.57
CA THR A 17 -25.41 -17.51 -14.69
C THR A 17 -24.89 -17.23 -13.29
N THR A 18 -25.74 -16.73 -12.40
CA THR A 18 -25.37 -16.54 -10.99
C THR A 18 -25.34 -17.90 -10.29
N GLU A 19 -24.15 -18.45 -10.11
CA GLU A 19 -23.94 -19.64 -9.28
C GLU A 19 -24.05 -19.23 -7.79
N THR A 20 -25.04 -19.77 -7.09
CA THR A 20 -25.24 -19.49 -5.67
C THR A 20 -24.43 -20.50 -4.85
N VAL A 21 -23.37 -20.04 -4.17
CA VAL A 21 -22.57 -20.89 -3.27
C VAL A 21 -23.31 -21.06 -1.94
N VAL A 22 -23.78 -22.27 -1.65
CA VAL A 22 -24.37 -22.63 -0.34
C VAL A 22 -23.25 -23.03 0.61
N ILE A 23 -22.89 -22.13 1.54
CA ILE A 23 -21.96 -22.43 2.63
C ILE A 23 -22.72 -23.25 3.69
N LYS A 24 -22.31 -24.51 3.90
CA LYS A 24 -22.74 -25.30 5.05
C LYS A 24 -21.78 -25.00 6.20
N GLU A 25 -22.27 -24.35 7.24
CA GLU A 25 -21.53 -24.20 8.50
C GLU A 25 -21.26 -25.59 9.09
N LYS A 26 -19.97 -25.93 9.23
CA LYS A 26 -19.54 -27.00 10.13
C LYS A 26 -19.31 -26.37 11.50
N LYS A 27 -19.97 -26.96 12.48
CA LYS A 27 -19.89 -26.59 13.90
C LYS A 27 -19.03 -27.65 14.59
N ASP A 28 -17.77 -27.32 14.84
CA ASP A 28 -16.80 -28.04 15.67
C ASP A 28 -15.95 -26.92 16.30
N GLY A 29 -15.60 -26.83 17.57
CA GLY A 29 -15.66 -27.68 18.76
C GLY A 29 -14.95 -26.88 19.87
N GLU A 30 -15.28 -27.17 21.12
CA GLU A 30 -14.88 -26.46 22.35
C GLU A 30 -13.38 -26.57 22.72
N GLU A 31 -12.87 -25.52 23.39
CA GLU A 31 -11.83 -25.45 24.46
C GLU A 31 -10.41 -26.01 24.15
N GLU A 32 -9.29 -25.40 24.55
CA GLU A 32 -8.84 -25.03 25.91
C GLU A 32 -7.78 -23.91 25.90
N ASP A 33 -7.70 -23.32 27.09
CA ASP A 33 -6.97 -22.18 27.62
C ASP A 33 -5.59 -22.61 28.15
N GLU A 34 -4.48 -21.97 27.75
CA GLU A 34 -3.24 -21.95 28.54
C GLU A 34 -2.56 -20.57 28.44
N GLU A 35 -2.45 -19.96 29.63
CA GLU A 35 -1.91 -18.68 30.07
C GLU A 35 -0.43 -18.46 29.67
N ASP A 36 -0.06 -17.24 29.26
CA ASP A 36 0.72 -16.26 30.07
C ASP A 36 2.24 -16.52 30.07
N ASP A 37 3.02 -15.65 29.41
CA ASP A 37 4.22 -15.08 30.05
C ASP A 37 4.83 -13.89 29.26
N ASP A 38 5.14 -12.87 30.05
CA ASP A 38 6.11 -11.77 29.88
C ASP A 38 5.82 -10.59 28.94
N ASP A 39 5.11 -9.63 29.55
CA ASP A 39 5.50 -8.22 29.63
C ASP A 39 7.02 -8.04 29.81
N GLU A 40 7.70 -7.45 28.83
CA GLU A 40 8.80 -6.52 29.12
C GLU A 40 8.66 -5.28 28.22
N GLU A 41 8.12 -4.22 28.82
CA GLU A 41 8.22 -2.85 28.34
C GLU A 41 9.70 -2.43 28.36
N GLU A 42 10.25 -2.02 27.21
CA GLU A 42 11.33 -1.02 27.19
C GLU A 42 11.02 0.04 26.14
N GLU A 43 10.37 1.09 26.63
CA GLU A 43 10.38 2.44 26.07
C GLU A 43 11.81 2.99 26.21
N GLU A 44 12.58 3.06 25.12
CA GLU A 44 13.70 4.01 25.04
C GLU A 44 13.49 4.93 23.83
N ASP A 45 12.89 6.07 24.18
CA ASP A 45 12.92 7.35 23.50
C ASP A 45 14.33 7.93 23.69
N ASP A 46 15.16 7.95 22.64
CA ASP A 46 16.42 8.69 22.62
C ASP A 46 16.42 9.63 21.41
N ASP A 47 15.75 10.77 21.61
CA ASP A 47 16.08 12.05 21.00
C ASP A 47 17.55 12.37 21.33
N ASP A 48 18.47 12.14 20.38
CA ASP A 48 19.75 12.85 20.38
C ASP A 48 19.90 13.58 19.04
N ASP A 49 19.41 14.81 19.11
CA ASP A 49 19.53 15.89 18.14
C ASP A 49 21.00 16.37 18.10
N GLU A 50 21.43 16.76 16.91
CA GLU A 50 22.56 17.67 16.63
C GLU A 50 23.98 17.19 17.00
N GLU A 51 24.81 16.92 15.98
CA GLU A 51 26.01 17.77 15.76
C GLU A 51 26.26 17.95 14.26
N GLU A 52 26.17 19.21 13.84
CA GLU A 52 26.69 19.76 12.59
C GLU A 52 28.22 19.61 12.60
N GLU A 53 28.78 18.90 11.63
CA GLU A 53 30.17 19.10 11.22
C GLU A 53 30.14 19.49 9.73
N GLU A 54 30.07 20.80 9.53
CA GLU A 54 30.58 21.47 8.34
C GLU A 54 32.09 21.12 8.24
N ASP A 55 32.50 20.37 7.23
CA ASP A 55 33.87 20.53 6.74
C ASP A 55 33.91 20.59 5.21
N GLU A 56 34.64 21.60 4.80
CA GLU A 56 34.53 22.35 3.57
C GLU A 56 35.18 21.62 2.39
N GLU A 57 34.58 21.89 1.23
CA GLU A 57 35.10 21.87 -0.13
C GLU A 57 36.54 21.37 -0.35
N ASP A 58 36.70 20.36 -1.22
CA ASP A 58 37.77 20.44 -2.23
C ASP A 58 37.27 19.90 -3.59
N ASP A 59 37.27 20.88 -4.49
CA ASP A 59 37.17 20.89 -5.94
C ASP A 59 37.97 19.75 -6.59
N ASP A 60 37.37 19.02 -7.52
CA ASP A 60 37.90 18.90 -8.88
C ASP A 60 37.16 17.81 -9.69
N ASP A 61 36.55 18.28 -10.77
CA ASP A 61 36.74 17.72 -12.11
C ASP A 61 36.11 16.34 -12.37
N ASP A 62 34.87 16.35 -12.85
CA ASP A 62 34.71 15.98 -14.26
C ASP A 62 33.39 16.49 -14.84
N ASP A 63 33.58 17.37 -15.81
CA ASP A 63 32.64 17.79 -16.84
C ASP A 63 32.12 16.56 -17.61
N ASP A 64 31.12 15.87 -17.08
CA ASP A 64 30.30 14.97 -17.89
C ASP A 64 28.92 15.61 -18.06
N GLU A 65 28.77 16.31 -19.18
CA GLU A 65 27.52 16.75 -19.84
C GLU A 65 26.59 15.56 -20.17
N ASN A 66 26.55 14.54 -19.33
CA ASN A 66 25.64 13.41 -19.39
C ASN A 66 24.77 13.41 -18.13
N ASN A 67 24.04 14.51 -17.93
CA ASN A 67 22.80 14.55 -17.16
C ASN A 67 21.72 13.73 -17.91
N GLU A 68 22.09 12.48 -18.25
CA GLU A 68 21.31 11.47 -18.94
C GLU A 68 20.19 11.10 -18.00
N PHE A 69 19.12 11.89 -18.03
CA PHE A 69 17.76 11.49 -17.68
C PHE A 69 17.75 10.32 -16.70
N ASP A 70 17.98 10.60 -15.40
CA ASP A 70 18.05 9.56 -14.39
C ASP A 70 16.77 8.72 -14.50
N LYS A 71 16.95 7.49 -15.00
CA LYS A 71 15.86 6.58 -15.31
C LYS A 71 15.03 6.30 -14.07
N THR A 72 15.64 6.38 -12.89
CA THR A 72 15.00 6.22 -11.59
C THR A 72 14.04 7.38 -11.31
N ILE A 73 14.48 8.62 -11.53
CA ILE A 73 13.64 9.81 -11.34
C ILE A 73 12.45 9.78 -12.30
N ILE A 74 12.67 9.40 -13.56
CA ILE A 74 11.59 9.32 -14.57
C ILE A 74 10.60 8.20 -14.22
N GLN A 75 11.09 7.04 -13.79
CA GLN A 75 10.24 5.94 -13.33
C GLN A 75 9.43 6.34 -12.09
N TYR A 76 10.05 7.04 -11.14
CA TYR A 76 9.38 7.56 -9.95
C TYR A 76 8.26 8.54 -10.33
N GLU A 77 8.53 9.51 -11.18
CA GLU A 77 7.52 10.48 -11.63
C GLU A 77 6.40 9.83 -12.46
N MET A 78 6.72 8.83 -13.29
CA MET A 78 5.69 8.06 -14.00
C MET A 78 4.80 7.25 -13.03
N LEU A 79 5.39 6.62 -12.02
CA LEU A 79 4.67 5.82 -11.03
C LEU A 79 3.82 6.68 -10.10
N LYS A 80 4.36 7.83 -9.68
CA LYS A 80 3.67 8.82 -8.86
C LYS A 80 2.39 9.32 -9.54
N ASN A 81 2.43 9.54 -10.85
CA ASN A 81 1.27 9.96 -11.65
C ASN A 81 0.32 8.82 -12.02
N PHE A 82 0.75 7.55 -11.87
CA PHE A 82 -0.10 6.39 -12.16
C PHE A 82 -1.21 6.19 -11.13
N PHE A 83 -0.94 6.57 -9.87
CA PHE A 83 -1.87 6.43 -8.76
C PHE A 83 -2.57 7.75 -8.42
N VAL A 84 -3.05 8.45 -9.44
CA VAL A 84 -3.78 9.70 -9.28
C VAL A 84 -5.24 9.47 -9.65
N ASP A 85 -6.17 9.98 -8.84
CA ASP A 85 -7.60 9.87 -9.12
C ASP A 85 -8.08 10.91 -10.16
N LYS A 86 -9.39 10.93 -10.42
CA LYS A 86 -10.01 11.86 -11.38
C LYS A 86 -9.86 13.35 -10.98
N ASP A 87 -9.63 13.62 -9.70
CA ASP A 87 -9.56 14.96 -9.12
C ASP A 87 -8.10 15.43 -8.97
N GLY A 88 -7.12 14.56 -9.29
CA GLY A 88 -5.70 14.87 -9.22
C GLY A 88 -5.04 14.46 -7.90
N GLU A 89 -5.72 13.71 -7.04
CA GLU A 89 -5.20 13.32 -5.74
C GLU A 89 -4.43 11.99 -5.79
N ASN A 90 -3.31 11.91 -5.07
CA ASN A 90 -2.50 10.69 -5.02
C ASN A 90 -3.17 9.64 -4.11
N ILE A 91 -3.66 8.57 -4.74
CA ILE A 91 -4.34 7.45 -4.10
C ILE A 91 -3.43 6.76 -3.07
N SER A 92 -2.11 6.72 -3.28
CA SER A 92 -1.17 6.08 -2.36
C SER A 92 -1.14 6.78 -0.99
N THR A 93 -1.27 8.10 -0.97
CA THR A 93 -1.33 8.89 0.27
C THR A 93 -2.59 8.54 1.09
N HIS A 94 -3.73 8.41 0.41
CA HIS A 94 -4.99 8.02 1.04
C HIS A 94 -4.94 6.59 1.57
N LEU A 95 -4.40 5.65 0.79
CA LEU A 95 -4.19 4.26 1.22
C LEU A 95 -3.27 4.17 2.45
N GLY A 96 -2.22 5.00 2.52
CA GLY A 96 -1.35 5.11 3.68
C GLY A 96 -2.12 5.54 4.93
N THR A 97 -2.96 6.56 4.80
CA THR A 97 -3.80 7.07 5.90
C THR A 97 -4.78 6.01 6.40
N ILE A 98 -5.50 5.35 5.49
CA ILE A 98 -6.44 4.26 5.81
C ILE A 98 -5.71 3.13 6.54
N SER A 99 -4.53 2.72 6.05
CA SER A 99 -3.73 1.66 6.66
C SER A 99 -3.33 1.98 8.10
N HIS A 100 -2.94 3.23 8.34
CA HIS A 100 -2.59 3.71 9.68
C HIS A 100 -3.79 3.71 10.64
N GLU A 101 -4.96 4.14 10.18
CA GLU A 101 -6.20 4.09 10.98
C GLU A 101 -6.64 2.67 11.29
N LEU A 102 -6.61 1.77 10.29
CA LEU A 102 -6.92 0.36 10.50
C LEU A 102 -5.98 -0.29 11.52
N ARG A 103 -4.69 0.04 11.48
CA ARG A 103 -3.72 -0.44 12.48
C ARG A 103 -4.08 0.03 13.90
N LYS A 104 -4.48 1.29 14.06
CA LYS A 104 -4.94 1.81 15.37
C LYS A 104 -6.18 1.08 15.87
N LEU A 105 -7.18 0.90 15.00
CA LEU A 105 -8.41 0.19 15.34
C LEU A 105 -8.15 -1.26 15.72
N ASN A 106 -7.28 -1.96 14.98
CA ASN A 106 -6.89 -3.33 15.30
C ASN A 106 -6.20 -3.44 16.66
N LYS A 107 -5.28 -2.52 16.99
CA LYS A 107 -4.66 -2.48 18.33
C LYS A 107 -5.70 -2.35 19.45
N ILE A 108 -6.70 -1.51 19.26
CA ILE A 108 -7.78 -1.32 20.25
C ILE A 108 -8.65 -2.59 20.35
N ALA A 109 -9.00 -3.18 19.21
CA ALA A 109 -9.84 -4.38 19.17
C ALA A 109 -9.19 -5.55 19.89
N VAL A 110 -7.89 -5.79 19.65
CA VAL A 110 -7.09 -6.81 20.36
C VAL A 110 -7.12 -6.57 21.87
N LYS A 111 -6.78 -5.35 22.32
CA LYS A 111 -6.84 -4.98 23.75
C LYS A 111 -8.22 -5.15 24.41
N LEU A 112 -9.31 -5.13 23.65
CA LEU A 112 -10.66 -5.35 24.16
C LEU A 112 -11.04 -6.83 24.20
N LEU A 113 -10.48 -7.64 23.29
CA LEU A 113 -10.66 -9.08 23.28
C LEU A 113 -9.86 -9.74 24.40
N ASP A 114 -8.62 -9.28 24.64
CA ASP A 114 -7.76 -9.80 25.70
C ASP A 114 -8.27 -9.44 27.12
N LYS A 115 -9.23 -8.52 27.22
CA LYS A 115 -9.86 -8.08 28.48
C LYS A 115 -11.14 -8.85 28.85
N LYS A 116 -11.53 -9.86 28.07
CA LYS A 116 -12.70 -10.70 28.32
C LYS A 116 -12.31 -12.01 28.97
#